data_AF-A0A1Y0C6D1-F1
#
_entry.id   AF-A0A1Y0C6D1-F1
#
_cell.length_a   1.000
_cell.length_b   1.000
_cell.length_c   1.000
_cell.angle_alpha   90.00
_cell.angle_beta   90.00
_cell.angle_gamma   90.00
#
_symmetry.space_group_name_H-M   'P 1'
#
loop_
_entity.id
_entity.type
_entity.pdbx_description
1 polymer ?
#
loop_
_entity_poly.entity_id
_entity_poly.type
_entity_poly.pdbx_seq_one_letter_code
_entity_poly.pdbx_strand_id
1 'polypeptide(L)'
;MLTPPVMSTPDGQATTDAASLTSELQQRFLIALNDAITRGRSPGHDIGLGLQTLAEMTLVAQSHPDATAEHLAEAYDTFNSEHR
;
A
#
# COMPACT_ATOMS: atom_id res chain seq x y z
N MET A 1 35.89 -19.61 41.27
CA MET A 1 34.47 -19.29 41.00
C MET A 1 34.45 -18.25 39.89
N LEU A 2 34.24 -18.67 38.64
CA LEU A 2 34.18 -17.81 37.45
C LEU A 2 32.71 -17.48 37.16
N THR A 3 32.33 -16.21 37.13
CA THR A 3 31.01 -15.75 36.68
C THR A 3 30.91 -15.79 35.15
N PRO A 4 29.82 -16.30 34.56
CA PRO A 4 29.60 -16.21 33.11
C PRO A 4 29.17 -14.80 32.68
N PRO A 5 29.40 -14.42 31.41
CA PRO A 5 29.11 -13.08 30.89
C PRO A 5 27.61 -12.84 30.66
N VAL A 6 27.19 -11.59 30.85
CA VAL A 6 25.84 -11.09 30.53
C VAL A 6 25.61 -11.13 29.01
N MET A 7 24.52 -11.78 28.62
CA MET A 7 24.04 -11.88 27.26
C MET A 7 23.47 -10.53 26.82
N SER A 8 24.11 -9.90 25.83
CA SER A 8 23.58 -8.72 25.16
C SER A 8 22.25 -9.04 24.49
N THR A 9 21.15 -8.47 24.97
CA THR A 9 19.94 -8.29 24.16
C THR A 9 20.09 -6.99 23.40
N PRO A 10 20.06 -6.99 22.05
CA PRO A 10 19.95 -5.74 21.32
C PRO A 10 18.55 -5.16 21.55
N ASP A 11 18.50 -3.97 22.12
CA ASP A 11 17.37 -3.05 22.00
C ASP A 11 17.04 -2.85 20.51
N GLY A 12 16.03 -3.59 20.06
CA GLY A 12 15.58 -3.61 18.67
C GLY A 12 14.07 -3.51 18.60
N GLN A 13 13.45 -2.59 19.35
CA GLN A 13 12.00 -2.37 19.31
C GLN A 13 11.69 -0.87 19.38
N ALA A 14 11.71 -0.21 18.21
CA ALA A 14 10.99 1.06 18.01
C ALA A 14 10.77 1.42 16.53
N THR A 15 11.51 0.83 15.58
CA THR A 15 11.45 1.21 14.16
C THR A 15 10.57 0.31 13.28
N THR A 16 9.93 -0.73 13.84
CA THR A 16 9.25 -1.78 13.05
C THR A 16 7.76 -1.52 12.77
N ASP A 17 7.16 -0.50 13.37
CA ASP A 17 5.71 -0.26 13.27
C ASP A 17 5.34 0.47 11.96
N ALA A 18 5.99 1.59 11.68
CA ALA A 18 5.70 2.42 10.49
C ALA A 18 5.98 1.68 9.16
N ALA A 19 7.10 0.96 9.06
CA ALA A 19 7.46 0.24 7.83
C ALA A 19 6.51 -0.94 7.53
N SER A 20 5.98 -1.58 8.58
CA SER A 20 5.00 -2.67 8.45
C SER A 20 3.63 -2.13 8.04
N LEU A 21 3.23 -0.97 8.58
CA LEU A 21 2.00 -0.27 8.19
C LEU A 21 2.05 0.20 6.72
N THR A 22 3.17 0.74 6.26
CA THR A 22 3.36 1.12 4.85
C THR A 22 3.28 -0.10 3.93
N SER A 23 3.81 -1.25 4.35
CA SER A 23 3.77 -2.49 3.58
C SER A 23 2.35 -3.06 3.46
N GLU A 24 1.58 -3.05 4.55
CA GLU A 24 0.17 -3.47 4.55
C GLU A 24 -0.69 -2.54 3.67
N LEU A 25 -0.47 -1.23 3.75
CA LEU A 25 -1.21 -0.27 2.95
C LEU A 25 -0.89 -0.41 1.45
N GLN A 26 0.40 -0.62 1.12
CA GLN A 26 0.82 -0.93 -0.24
C GLN A 26 0.17 -2.22 -0.76
N GLN A 27 0.06 -3.26 0.08
CA GLN A 27 -0.61 -4.49 -0.31
C GLN A 27 -2.11 -4.26 -0.62
N ARG A 28 -2.81 -3.46 0.18
CA ARG A 28 -4.21 -3.09 -0.07
C ARG A 28 -4.38 -2.32 -1.39
N PHE A 29 -3.47 -1.38 -1.66
CA PHE A 29 -3.42 -0.68 -2.94
C PHE A 29 -3.28 -1.66 -4.12
N LEU A 30 -2.32 -2.58 -4.05
CA LEU A 30 -2.08 -3.55 -5.14
C LEU A 30 -3.28 -4.48 -5.37
N ILE A 31 -3.94 -4.92 -4.30
CA ILE A 31 -5.14 -5.78 -4.39
C ILE A 31 -6.29 -5.02 -5.07
N ALA A 32 -6.59 -3.81 -4.59
CA ALA A 32 -7.66 -2.99 -5.17
C ALA A 32 -7.36 -2.61 -6.63
N LEU A 33 -6.09 -2.35 -6.97
CA LEU A 33 -5.69 -2.01 -8.34
C LEU A 33 -5.87 -3.22 -9.26
N ASN A 34 -5.50 -4.42 -8.78
CA ASN A 34 -5.71 -5.65 -9.54
C ASN A 34 -7.20 -5.91 -9.80
N ASP A 35 -8.07 -5.69 -8.80
CA ASP A 35 -9.52 -5.81 -8.97
C ASP A 35 -10.08 -4.78 -9.96
N ALA A 36 -9.58 -3.55 -9.95
CA ALA A 36 -9.95 -2.53 -10.94
C ALA A 36 -9.54 -2.95 -12.36
N ILE A 37 -8.29 -3.40 -12.55
CA ILE A 37 -7.75 -3.79 -13.87
C ILE A 37 -8.38 -5.07 -14.40
N THR A 38 -8.71 -6.05 -13.55
CA THR A 38 -9.16 -7.38 -14.02
C THR A 38 -10.67 -7.53 -14.03
N ARG A 39 -11.39 -6.72 -13.25
CA ARG A 39 -12.84 -6.87 -13.03
C ARG A 39 -13.61 -5.55 -13.18
N GLY A 40 -12.95 -4.42 -13.40
CA GLY A 40 -13.60 -3.10 -13.47
C GLY A 40 -14.27 -2.71 -12.14
N ARG A 41 -13.73 -3.16 -11.00
CA ARG A 41 -14.33 -2.88 -9.68
C ARG A 41 -13.61 -1.74 -8.99
N SER A 42 -14.37 -0.72 -8.61
CA SER A 42 -13.86 0.35 -7.75
C SER A 42 -13.58 -0.14 -6.34
N PRO A 43 -12.52 0.36 -5.68
CA PRO A 43 -12.27 0.08 -4.27
C PRO A 43 -13.37 0.65 -3.37
N GLY A 44 -13.60 -0.01 -2.23
CA GLY A 44 -14.41 0.53 -1.14
C GLY A 44 -13.67 1.67 -0.41
N HIS A 45 -14.41 2.55 0.27
CA HIS A 45 -13.83 3.64 1.06
C HIS A 45 -13.18 3.16 2.36
N ASP A 46 -13.45 1.92 2.78
CA ASP A 46 -13.04 1.32 4.04
C ASP A 46 -11.63 0.69 4.02
N ILE A 47 -10.97 0.62 2.86
CA ILE A 47 -9.66 -0.03 2.71
C ILE A 47 -8.48 0.80 3.23
N GLY A 48 -8.73 2.06 3.63
CA GLY A 48 -7.73 2.94 4.25
C GLY A 48 -6.78 3.63 3.27
N LEU A 49 -7.08 3.61 1.96
CA LEU A 49 -6.37 4.43 0.97
C LEU A 49 -6.84 5.88 1.01
N GLY A 50 -5.96 6.80 0.63
CA GLY A 50 -6.30 8.21 0.48
C GLY A 50 -7.37 8.46 -0.59
N LEU A 51 -8.09 9.59 -0.44
CA LEU A 51 -9.23 9.91 -1.28
C LEU A 51 -8.84 10.11 -2.75
N GLN A 52 -7.64 10.63 -3.04
CA GLN A 52 -7.20 10.79 -4.43
C GLN A 52 -6.83 9.43 -5.02
N THR A 53 -6.14 8.57 -4.26
CA THR A 53 -5.86 7.19 -4.70
C THR A 53 -7.17 6.45 -5.04
N LEU A 54 -8.21 6.58 -4.20
CA LEU A 54 -9.52 5.96 -4.47
C LEU A 54 -10.20 6.52 -5.73
N ALA A 55 -10.05 7.82 -6.00
CA ALA A 55 -10.57 8.44 -7.21
C ALA A 55 -9.86 7.91 -8.47
N GLU A 56 -8.53 7.83 -8.46
CA GLU A 56 -7.75 7.28 -9.57
C GLU A 56 -8.07 5.81 -9.83
N MET A 57 -8.18 5.00 -8.79
CA MET A 57 -8.59 3.60 -8.93
C MET A 57 -10.02 3.45 -9.47
N THR A 58 -10.89 4.41 -9.17
CA THR A 58 -12.24 4.45 -9.74
C THR A 58 -12.20 4.78 -11.23
N LEU A 59 -11.29 5.65 -11.68
CA LEU A 59 -11.07 5.91 -13.11
C LEU A 59 -10.52 4.65 -13.81
N VAL A 60 -9.53 3.97 -13.22
CA VAL A 60 -9.02 2.69 -13.75
C VAL A 60 -10.15 1.67 -13.90
N ALA A 61 -11.02 1.54 -12.89
CA ALA A 61 -12.15 0.62 -12.90
C ALA A 61 -13.20 0.98 -13.98
N GLN A 62 -13.48 2.28 -14.18
CA GLN A 62 -14.41 2.76 -15.23
C GLN A 62 -13.85 2.57 -16.64
N SER A 63 -12.53 2.70 -16.79
CA SER A 63 -11.84 2.50 -18.06
C SER A 63 -11.69 1.02 -18.44
N HIS A 64 -11.97 0.07 -17.53
CA HIS A 64 -11.93 -1.36 -17.85
C HIS A 64 -12.92 -1.75 -18.96
N PRO A 65 -12.52 -2.57 -19.96
CA PRO A 65 -11.24 -3.30 -20.07
C PRO A 65 -10.11 -2.52 -20.77
N ASP A 66 -10.36 -1.28 -21.18
CA ASP A 66 -9.46 -0.44 -21.98
C ASP A 66 -8.51 0.44 -21.13
N ALA A 67 -8.39 0.16 -19.83
CA ALA A 67 -7.49 0.89 -18.93
C ALA A 67 -6.05 0.86 -19.45
N THR A 68 -5.49 2.04 -19.71
CA THR A 68 -4.16 2.21 -20.29
C THR A 68 -3.07 2.25 -19.21
N ALA A 69 -1.81 2.11 -19.63
CA ALA A 69 -0.66 2.27 -18.74
C ALA A 69 -0.58 3.67 -18.08
N GLU A 70 -1.17 4.70 -18.71
CA GLU A 70 -1.24 6.06 -18.16
C GLU A 70 -2.13 6.11 -16.91
N HIS A 71 -3.34 5.52 -16.97
CA HIS A 71 -4.21 5.41 -15.80
C HIS A 71 -3.54 4.66 -14.63
N LEU A 72 -2.70 3.67 -14.94
CA LEU A 72 -1.96 2.92 -13.92
C LEU A 72 -0.84 3.75 -13.30
N ALA A 73 -0.12 4.52 -14.12
CA ALA A 73 0.93 5.42 -13.66
C ALA A 73 0.34 6.51 -12.76
N GLU A 74 -0.77 7.11 -13.15
CA GLU A 74 -1.48 8.14 -12.36
C GLU A 74 -1.93 7.61 -10.99
N ALA A 75 -2.49 6.39 -10.94
CA ALA A 75 -2.87 5.75 -9.68
C ALA A 75 -1.66 5.49 -8.76
N TYR A 76 -0.52 5.05 -9.32
CA TYR A 76 0.72 4.83 -8.55
C TYR A 76 1.35 6.13 -8.06
N ASP A 77 1.42 7.15 -8.91
CA ASP A 77 1.98 8.45 -8.56
C ASP A 77 1.15 9.12 -7.46
N THR A 78 -0.17 9.03 -7.58
CA THR A 78 -1.10 9.53 -6.55
C THR A 78 -0.92 8.78 -5.23
N PHE A 79 -0.90 7.45 -5.26
CA PHE A 79 -0.63 6.65 -4.07
C PHE A 79 0.71 7.02 -3.41
N ASN A 80 1.78 7.13 -4.19
CA ASN A 80 3.09 7.51 -3.70
C ASN A 80 3.11 8.93 -3.14
N SER A 81 2.33 9.86 -3.70
CA SER A 81 2.26 11.24 -3.21
C SER A 81 1.52 11.38 -1.88
N GLU A 82 0.48 10.57 -1.67
CA GLU A 82 -0.34 10.60 -0.44
C GLU A 82 0.34 9.87 0.74
N HIS A 83 1.24 8.92 0.47
CA HIS A 83 1.76 7.99 1.48
C HIS A 83 3.29 7.98 1.60
N ARG A 84 3.96 9.06 1.16
CA ARG A 84 5.42 9.23 1.27
C ARG A 84 5.89 9.81 2.60
#